data_AF-A0A0C2EWN9-F1
#
_entry.id   AF-A0A0C2EWN9-F1
#
_cell.length_a   1.000
_cell.length_b   1.000
_cell.length_c   1.000
_cell.angle_alpha   90.00
_cell.angle_beta   90.00
_cell.angle_gamma   90.00
#
_symmetry.space_group_name_H-M   'P 1'
#
loop_
_entity.id
_entity.type
_entity.pdbx_description
1 polymer ?
#
loop_
_entity_poly.entity_id
_entity_poly.type
_entity_poly.pdbx_seq_one_letter_code
_entity_poly.pdbx_strand_id
1 'polypeptide(L)'
;MKTSTQGKPVENDPRWQAVLARDASADGSFVYGVRTTGVYCRPSSSARRPNPENVEFFDSPEQAEAAGYRPSRRAAADQTSINEQHVALVTRACQLIEASETSPSLNPLAEQLGLSPFHFHRVFKAVTGLTPKAYATAHRAGKLRAQLARGGSVTEALYEAGFNASSRFYESSNDVLGMKPSDYRAGGANTDIRFAIGQCSLGAILVAQSDRGVCAILLGDDPDALAKDLQDKFPQAHFIGGDAAFEQLIAKVVGFIEAPAIGLDLPLDLRGTAFQERVWQALRNIPVGSTASYAEIAQMIGAPKSFRAVAQACGANSLAVAIPCHRVVRSDGNLSGYRWGVERKRQLLDREAQ
;
A
#
# COMPACT_ATOMS: atom_id res chain seq x y z
N MET A 1 -44.19 31.27 -29.52
CA MET A 1 -43.16 30.42 -30.13
C MET A 1 -41.90 30.48 -29.26
N LYS A 2 -41.63 29.45 -28.45
CA LYS A 2 -40.33 29.30 -27.80
C LYS A 2 -39.43 28.55 -28.77
N THR A 3 -38.43 29.24 -29.30
CA THR A 3 -37.40 28.73 -30.21
C THR A 3 -36.68 27.55 -29.57
N SER A 4 -36.85 26.36 -30.15
CA SER A 4 -36.13 25.15 -29.79
C SER A 4 -34.73 25.19 -30.39
N THR A 5 -33.75 25.63 -29.61
CA THR A 5 -32.34 25.46 -29.94
C THR A 5 -32.01 23.96 -29.84
N GLN A 6 -32.01 23.26 -30.98
CA GLN A 6 -31.52 21.88 -31.05
C GLN A 6 -30.01 21.88 -30.79
N GLY A 7 -29.62 21.76 -29.52
CA GLY A 7 -28.25 21.46 -29.11
C GLY A 7 -27.88 20.02 -29.46
N LYS A 8 -26.58 19.75 -29.62
CA LYS A 8 -26.04 18.40 -29.81
C LYS A 8 -26.59 17.44 -28.74
N PRO A 9 -26.81 16.14 -29.06
CA PRO A 9 -27.15 15.15 -28.05
C PRO A 9 -26.14 15.21 -26.91
N VAL A 10 -26.61 15.27 -25.65
CA VAL A 10 -25.76 15.33 -24.45
C VAL A 10 -24.71 14.21 -24.47
N GLU A 11 -25.06 13.05 -25.01
CA GLU A 11 -24.17 11.89 -25.16
C GLU A 11 -22.92 12.17 -26.00
N ASN A 12 -23.01 13.13 -26.94
CA ASN A 12 -21.92 13.56 -27.81
C ASN A 12 -21.18 14.79 -27.27
N ASP A 13 -21.56 15.32 -26.10
CA ASP A 13 -20.85 16.40 -25.43
C ASP A 13 -19.69 15.83 -24.60
N PRO A 14 -18.45 16.31 -24.75
CA PRO A 14 -17.30 15.82 -23.98
C PRO A 14 -17.50 15.96 -22.46
N ARG A 15 -18.32 16.92 -22.00
CA ARG A 15 -18.68 17.10 -20.59
C ARG A 15 -19.45 15.91 -20.03
N TRP A 16 -20.18 15.17 -20.87
CA TRP A 16 -20.90 13.97 -20.45
C TRP A 16 -19.97 12.85 -19.99
N GLN A 17 -18.81 12.69 -20.62
CA GLN A 17 -17.82 11.70 -20.19
C GLN A 17 -17.28 12.01 -18.78
N ALA A 18 -17.06 13.30 -18.47
CA ALA A 18 -16.65 13.71 -17.12
C ALA A 18 -17.73 13.41 -16.06
N VAL A 19 -19.02 13.55 -16.40
CA VAL A 19 -20.14 13.15 -15.52
C VAL A 19 -20.21 11.64 -15.34
N LEU A 20 -19.99 10.86 -16.40
CA LEU A 20 -19.95 9.39 -16.32
C LEU A 20 -18.76 8.91 -15.47
N ALA A 21 -17.59 9.53 -15.63
CA ALA A 21 -16.37 9.22 -14.90
C ALA A 21 -16.38 9.70 -13.45
N ARG A 22 -17.31 10.59 -13.08
CA ARG A 22 -17.32 11.31 -11.79
C ARG A 22 -16.01 12.05 -11.54
N ASP A 23 -15.55 12.74 -12.56
CA ASP A 23 -14.27 13.43 -12.56
C ASP A 23 -14.31 14.68 -11.67
N ALA A 24 -13.60 14.64 -10.54
CA ALA A 24 -13.50 15.76 -9.61
C ALA A 24 -12.66 16.93 -10.15
N SER A 25 -11.81 16.71 -11.16
CA SER A 25 -11.06 17.81 -11.79
C SER A 25 -11.96 18.74 -12.60
N ALA A 26 -13.11 18.24 -13.06
CA ALA A 26 -14.09 18.99 -13.85
C ALA A 26 -15.05 19.83 -12.99
N ASP A 27 -15.04 19.69 -11.66
CA ASP A 27 -15.94 20.38 -10.73
C ASP A 27 -15.85 21.91 -10.76
N GLY A 28 -14.71 22.46 -11.19
CA GLY A 28 -14.51 23.90 -11.38
C GLY A 28 -14.80 24.40 -12.80
N SER A 29 -15.11 23.51 -13.74
CA SER A 29 -15.25 23.85 -15.17
C SER A 29 -16.71 23.99 -15.62
N PHE A 30 -17.62 23.18 -15.07
CA PHE A 30 -19.04 23.23 -15.41
C PHE A 30 -19.89 22.54 -14.33
N VAL A 31 -21.21 22.74 -14.40
CA VAL A 31 -22.22 21.99 -13.65
C VAL A 31 -23.27 21.40 -14.60
N TYR A 32 -23.98 20.36 -14.17
CA TYR A 32 -25.08 19.78 -14.94
C TYR A 32 -26.40 19.84 -14.17
N GLY A 33 -27.43 20.39 -14.80
CA GLY A 33 -28.81 20.40 -14.35
C GLY A 33 -29.56 19.15 -14.80
N VAL A 34 -30.45 18.64 -13.95
CA VAL A 34 -31.34 17.52 -14.27
C VAL A 34 -32.78 18.03 -14.35
N ARG A 35 -33.30 18.15 -15.58
CA ARG A 35 -34.61 18.75 -15.90
C ARG A 35 -35.76 18.18 -15.05
N THR A 36 -35.76 16.87 -14.84
CA THR A 36 -36.84 16.17 -14.10
C THR A 36 -36.86 16.46 -12.60
N THR A 37 -35.73 16.84 -12.01
CA THR A 37 -35.63 17.10 -10.57
C THR A 37 -35.46 18.58 -10.23
N GLY A 38 -35.14 19.40 -11.23
CA GLY A 38 -34.81 20.82 -11.08
C GLY A 38 -33.55 21.05 -10.25
N VAL A 39 -32.64 20.07 -10.17
CA VAL A 39 -31.43 20.13 -9.36
C VAL A 39 -30.20 20.16 -10.26
N TYR A 40 -29.22 21.03 -9.96
CA TYR A 40 -27.90 20.98 -10.59
C TYR A 40 -26.84 20.36 -9.67
N CYS A 41 -25.89 19.65 -10.28
CA CYS A 41 -24.82 18.90 -9.63
C CYS A 41 -23.47 19.23 -10.28
N ARG A 42 -22.38 19.02 -9.53
CA ARG A 42 -21.02 19.00 -10.10
C ARG A 42 -20.72 17.63 -10.75
N PRO A 43 -19.82 17.55 -11.74
CA PRO A 43 -19.43 16.31 -12.42
C PRO A 43 -19.06 15.15 -11.48
N SER A 44 -18.41 15.43 -10.35
CA SER A 44 -18.03 14.42 -9.34
C SER A 44 -19.20 13.81 -8.55
N SER A 45 -20.43 14.27 -8.77
CA SER A 45 -21.58 13.93 -7.93
C SER A 45 -21.81 12.42 -7.80
N SER A 46 -22.01 11.99 -6.56
CA SER A 46 -22.39 10.62 -6.21
C SER A 46 -23.87 10.31 -6.46
N ALA A 47 -24.65 11.28 -6.96
CA ALA A 47 -26.04 11.08 -7.31
C ALA A 47 -26.21 9.94 -8.34
N ARG A 48 -27.43 9.37 -8.36
CA ARG A 48 -27.79 8.39 -9.38
C ARG A 48 -27.67 9.07 -10.75
N ARG A 49 -27.05 8.37 -11.71
CA ARG A 49 -26.83 8.91 -13.05
C ARG A 49 -28.18 9.31 -13.66
N PRO A 50 -28.36 10.58 -14.05
CA PRO A 50 -29.56 11.01 -14.75
C PRO A 50 -29.60 10.41 -16.17
N ASN A 51 -30.79 10.32 -16.75
CA ASN A 51 -30.90 9.99 -18.17
C ASN A 51 -30.35 11.17 -18.98
N PRO A 52 -29.39 10.98 -19.92
CA PRO A 52 -28.79 12.05 -20.71
C PRO A 52 -29.80 12.99 -21.39
N GLU A 53 -30.97 12.48 -21.80
CA GLU A 53 -32.05 13.29 -22.38
C GLU A 53 -32.57 14.39 -21.43
N ASN A 54 -32.40 14.20 -20.11
CA ASN A 54 -32.86 15.09 -19.07
C ASN A 54 -31.74 15.96 -18.48
N VAL A 55 -30.57 15.98 -19.12
CA VAL A 55 -29.39 16.69 -18.64
C VAL A 55 -29.18 17.97 -19.45
N GLU A 56 -28.75 19.01 -18.75
CA GLU A 56 -28.38 20.30 -19.34
C GLU A 56 -27.09 20.79 -18.69
N PHE A 57 -26.13 21.27 -19.47
CA PHE A 57 -24.84 21.74 -18.96
C PHE A 57 -24.84 23.26 -18.83
N PHE A 58 -24.21 23.76 -17.76
CA PHE A 58 -24.00 25.17 -17.48
C PHE A 58 -22.53 25.38 -17.15
N ASP A 59 -21.95 26.49 -17.61
CA ASP A 59 -20.53 26.76 -17.38
C ASP A 59 -20.26 27.22 -15.94
N SER A 60 -21.30 27.68 -15.23
CA SER A 60 -21.20 28.04 -13.83
C SER A 60 -22.46 27.72 -13.02
N PRO A 61 -22.35 27.58 -11.68
CA PRO A 61 -23.49 27.43 -10.79
C PRO A 61 -24.53 28.55 -10.91
N GLU A 62 -24.07 29.79 -11.08
CA GLU A 62 -24.92 30.98 -11.18
C GLU A 62 -25.81 30.92 -12.43
N GLN A 63 -25.27 30.38 -13.54
CA GLN A 63 -26.06 30.15 -14.75
C GLN A 63 -27.14 29.09 -14.54
N ALA A 64 -26.83 28.02 -13.80
CA ALA A 64 -27.80 26.98 -13.48
C ALA A 64 -28.93 27.51 -12.57
N GLU A 65 -28.60 28.35 -11.59
CA GLU A 65 -29.57 29.00 -10.71
C GLU A 65 -30.46 30.00 -11.47
N ALA A 66 -29.88 30.81 -12.35
CA ALA A 66 -30.63 31.71 -13.22
C ALA A 66 -31.60 30.96 -14.18
N ALA A 67 -31.23 29.73 -14.56
CA ALA A 67 -32.09 28.83 -15.35
C ALA A 67 -33.15 28.10 -14.50
N GLY A 68 -33.23 28.36 -13.19
CA GLY A 68 -34.25 27.83 -12.29
C GLY A 68 -33.89 26.49 -11.63
N TYR A 69 -32.63 26.05 -11.73
CA TYR A 69 -32.15 24.85 -11.03
C TYR A 69 -31.68 25.21 -9.62
N ARG A 70 -32.02 24.39 -8.64
CA ARG A 70 -31.51 24.52 -7.27
C ARG A 70 -30.23 23.71 -7.07
N PRO A 71 -29.30 24.14 -6.21
CA PRO A 71 -28.12 23.35 -5.87
C PRO A 71 -28.54 22.00 -5.29
N SER A 72 -27.84 20.94 -5.71
CA SER A 72 -27.96 19.66 -5.05
C SER A 72 -27.54 19.80 -3.60
N ARG A 73 -28.32 19.24 -2.67
CA ARG A 73 -27.92 19.12 -1.24
C ARG A 73 -26.62 18.32 -1.03
N ARG A 74 -26.07 17.73 -2.09
CA ARG A 74 -24.82 16.95 -2.11
C ARG A 74 -23.69 17.64 -2.88
N ALA A 75 -23.88 18.88 -3.35
CA ALA A 75 -22.92 19.58 -4.21
C ALA A 75 -21.76 20.16 -3.39
N ALA A 76 -20.81 19.28 -3.07
CA ALA A 76 -19.38 19.53 -3.23
C ALA A 76 -18.64 20.57 -2.34
N ALA A 77 -19.25 21.08 -1.26
CA ALA A 77 -18.49 21.45 -0.06
C ALA A 77 -18.13 20.22 0.79
N ASP A 78 -18.77 19.09 0.49
CA ASP A 78 -18.80 17.93 1.36
C ASP A 78 -17.76 16.87 1.00
N GLN A 79 -17.36 16.60 -0.25
CA GLN A 79 -16.60 15.37 -0.52
C GLN A 79 -15.12 15.40 -0.04
N THR A 80 -14.42 16.53 -0.19
CA THR A 80 -13.06 16.72 0.35
C THR A 80 -13.09 16.86 1.86
N SER A 81 -14.04 17.65 2.39
CA SER A 81 -14.29 17.81 3.83
C SER A 81 -14.71 16.49 4.50
N ILE A 82 -15.57 15.69 3.88
CA ILE A 82 -16.00 14.35 4.31
C ILE A 82 -14.83 13.37 4.22
N ASN A 83 -13.99 13.44 3.18
CA ASN A 83 -12.81 12.59 3.10
C ASN A 83 -11.78 12.96 4.18
N GLU A 84 -11.55 14.24 4.45
CA GLU A 84 -10.71 14.72 5.56
C GLU A 84 -11.29 14.31 6.91
N GLN A 85 -12.61 14.45 7.09
CA GLN A 85 -13.34 14.01 8.28
C GLN A 85 -13.27 12.48 8.44
N HIS A 86 -13.38 11.71 7.36
CA HIS A 86 -13.24 10.25 7.37
C HIS A 86 -11.80 9.84 7.70
N VAL A 87 -10.79 10.53 7.18
CA VAL A 87 -9.40 10.29 7.53
C VAL A 87 -9.16 10.62 9.00
N ALA A 88 -9.63 11.76 9.50
CA ALA A 88 -9.52 12.13 10.91
C ALA A 88 -10.25 11.14 11.83
N LEU A 89 -11.45 10.69 11.44
CA LEU A 89 -12.22 9.64 12.13
C LEU A 89 -11.46 8.33 12.21
N VAL A 90 -10.87 7.90 11.09
CA VAL A 90 -10.12 6.64 11.02
C VAL A 90 -8.79 6.76 11.78
N THR A 91 -8.11 7.90 11.74
CA THR A 91 -6.92 8.16 12.56
C THR A 91 -7.25 8.05 14.06
N ARG A 92 -8.36 8.67 14.50
CA ARG A 92 -8.83 8.55 15.89
C ARG A 92 -9.23 7.12 16.24
N ALA A 93 -9.84 6.38 15.31
CA ALA A 93 -10.15 4.97 15.48
C ALA A 93 -8.90 4.10 15.62
N CYS A 94 -7.86 4.34 14.81
CA CYS A 94 -6.57 3.66 14.92
C CYS A 94 -5.93 3.93 16.29
N GLN A 95 -5.90 5.18 16.74
CA GLN A 95 -5.38 5.55 18.06
C GLN A 95 -6.12 4.84 19.21
N LEU A 96 -7.44 4.72 19.13
CA LEU A 96 -8.23 3.98 20.13
C LEU A 96 -7.91 2.48 20.12
N ILE A 97 -7.73 1.88 18.94
CA ILE A 97 -7.33 0.47 18.79
C ILE A 97 -5.90 0.25 19.32
N GLU A 98 -5.01 1.22 19.11
CA GLU A 98 -3.61 1.16 19.53
C GLU A 98 -3.44 1.35 21.04
N ALA A 99 -4.28 2.21 21.65
CA ALA A 99 -4.30 2.47 23.09
C ALA A 99 -5.05 1.39 23.90
N SER A 100 -5.92 0.59 23.26
CA SER A 100 -6.67 -0.46 23.95
C SER A 100 -5.83 -1.70 24.28
N GLU A 101 -5.86 -2.15 25.53
CA GLU A 101 -5.17 -3.38 25.98
C GLU A 101 -5.88 -4.67 25.53
N THR A 102 -7.21 -4.62 25.35
CA THR A 102 -8.01 -5.74 24.84
C THR A 102 -8.57 -5.42 23.47
N SER A 103 -8.84 -6.43 22.64
CA SER A 103 -9.46 -6.22 21.31
C SER A 103 -10.82 -5.56 21.47
N PRO A 104 -10.99 -4.28 21.11
CA PRO A 104 -12.30 -3.66 21.19
C PRO A 104 -13.20 -4.31 20.14
N SER A 105 -14.43 -4.64 20.53
CA SER A 105 -15.43 -5.11 19.57
C SER A 105 -15.89 -3.94 18.69
N LEU A 106 -16.32 -4.25 17.47
CA LEU A 106 -16.66 -3.26 16.44
C LEU A 106 -17.71 -2.23 16.91
N ASN A 107 -18.68 -2.69 17.72
CA ASN A 107 -19.81 -1.88 18.16
C ASN A 107 -19.41 -0.76 19.15
N PRO A 108 -18.73 -1.03 20.29
CA PRO A 108 -18.30 0.02 21.21
C PRO A 108 -17.32 1.00 20.57
N LEU A 109 -16.47 0.55 19.63
CA LEU A 109 -15.56 1.44 18.92
C LEU A 109 -16.31 2.38 17.95
N ALA A 110 -17.35 1.88 17.28
CA ALA A 110 -18.21 2.69 16.44
C ALA A 110 -19.05 3.69 17.26
N GLU A 111 -19.58 3.28 18.41
CA GLU A 111 -20.34 4.13 19.34
C GLU A 111 -19.49 5.27 19.90
N GLN A 112 -18.24 5.00 20.32
CA GLN A 112 -17.31 6.05 20.79
C GLN A 112 -16.97 7.09 19.71
N LEU A 113 -17.09 6.72 18.44
CA LEU A 113 -16.86 7.59 17.29
C LEU A 113 -18.15 8.22 16.75
N GLY A 114 -19.30 7.98 17.42
CA GLY A 114 -20.59 8.51 17.01
C GLY A 114 -21.13 7.94 15.70
N LEU A 115 -20.68 6.75 15.29
CA LEU A 115 -21.03 6.12 14.02
C LEU A 115 -21.79 4.80 14.22
N SER A 116 -22.63 4.45 13.25
CA SER A 116 -23.17 3.09 13.22
C SER A 116 -22.06 2.07 12.87
N PRO A 117 -22.13 0.83 13.39
CA PRO A 117 -21.09 -0.18 13.13
C PRO A 117 -20.85 -0.47 11.64
N PHE A 118 -21.92 -0.49 10.85
CA PHE A 118 -21.86 -0.68 9.40
C PHE A 118 -21.19 0.49 8.68
N HIS A 119 -21.51 1.73 9.07
CA HIS A 119 -20.91 2.91 8.48
C HIS A 119 -19.42 2.99 8.82
N PHE A 120 -19.08 2.80 10.10
CA PHE A 120 -17.70 2.75 10.58
C PHE A 120 -16.88 1.69 9.84
N HIS A 121 -17.37 0.45 9.75
CA HIS A 121 -16.67 -0.63 9.05
C HIS A 121 -16.39 -0.28 7.58
N ARG A 122 -17.37 0.33 6.89
CA ARG A 122 -17.23 0.72 5.49
C ARG A 122 -16.22 1.85 5.30
N VAL A 123 -16.26 2.88 6.14
CA VAL A 123 -15.33 4.02 6.12
C VAL A 123 -13.92 3.56 6.46
N PHE A 124 -13.76 2.79 7.53
CA PHE A 124 -12.46 2.25 7.96
C PHE A 124 -11.81 1.38 6.87
N LYS A 125 -12.58 0.48 6.24
CA LYS A 125 -12.10 -0.34 5.13
C LYS A 125 -11.79 0.49 3.87
N ALA A 126 -12.55 1.55 3.61
CA ALA A 126 -12.29 2.43 2.48
C ALA A 126 -11.01 3.26 2.65
N VAL A 127 -10.69 3.67 3.88
CA VAL A 127 -9.51 4.50 4.18
C VAL A 127 -8.25 3.65 4.40
N THR A 128 -8.33 2.56 5.17
CA THR A 128 -7.16 1.73 5.55
C THR A 128 -6.91 0.55 4.62
N GLY A 129 -7.91 0.15 3.82
CA GLY A 129 -7.88 -1.09 3.05
C GLY A 129 -8.11 -2.36 3.88
N LEU A 130 -8.15 -2.26 5.21
CA LEU A 130 -8.35 -3.35 6.15
C LEU A 130 -9.67 -3.20 6.91
N THR A 131 -10.23 -4.30 7.41
CA THR A 131 -11.33 -4.20 8.38
C THR A 131 -10.77 -3.75 9.74
N PRO A 132 -11.56 -3.09 10.60
CA PRO A 132 -11.12 -2.72 11.95
C PRO A 132 -10.56 -3.92 12.73
N LYS A 133 -11.19 -5.09 12.59
CA LYS A 133 -10.72 -6.36 13.19
C LYS A 133 -9.35 -6.78 12.64
N ALA A 134 -9.16 -6.74 11.32
CA ALA A 134 -7.89 -7.10 10.69
C ALA A 134 -6.77 -6.11 11.09
N TYR A 135 -7.07 -4.82 11.18
CA TYR A 135 -6.14 -3.80 11.66
C TYR A 135 -5.74 -4.05 13.12
N ALA A 136 -6.72 -4.28 14.01
CA ALA A 136 -6.47 -4.59 15.42
C ALA A 136 -5.69 -5.91 15.61
N THR A 137 -5.93 -6.92 14.77
CA THR A 137 -5.16 -8.17 14.76
C THR A 137 -3.72 -7.92 14.28
N ALA A 138 -3.53 -7.15 13.21
CA ALA A 138 -2.21 -6.84 12.68
C ALA A 138 -1.38 -5.97 13.63
N HIS A 139 -2.00 -4.95 14.25
CA HIS A 139 -1.35 -4.11 15.26
C HIS A 139 -0.94 -4.93 16.49
N ARG A 140 -1.82 -5.81 17.00
CA ARG A 140 -1.48 -6.71 18.12
C ARG A 140 -0.42 -7.74 17.77
N ALA A 141 -0.45 -8.29 16.56
CA ALA A 141 0.66 -9.11 16.08
C ALA A 141 1.96 -8.30 16.09
N GLY A 142 1.95 -7.05 15.63
CA GLY A 142 3.09 -6.13 15.73
C GLY A 142 3.56 -5.86 17.17
N LYS A 143 2.65 -5.59 18.10
CA LYS A 143 2.96 -5.36 19.53
C LYS A 143 3.51 -6.63 20.20
N LEU A 144 2.91 -7.79 19.94
CA LEU A 144 3.39 -9.10 20.37
C LEU A 144 4.80 -9.35 19.84
N ARG A 145 5.05 -9.09 18.56
CA ARG A 145 6.38 -9.19 17.95
C ARG A 145 7.41 -8.27 18.63
N ALA A 146 7.03 -7.03 18.90
CA ALA A 146 7.88 -6.05 19.58
C ALA A 146 8.15 -6.40 21.06
N GLN A 147 7.20 -7.03 21.75
CA GLN A 147 7.37 -7.47 23.15
C GLN A 147 8.13 -8.79 23.27
N LEU A 148 7.91 -9.74 22.36
CA LEU A 148 8.73 -10.94 22.27
C LEU A 148 10.19 -10.60 21.97
N ALA A 149 10.45 -9.54 21.19
CA ALA A 149 11.80 -9.01 20.98
C ALA A 149 12.45 -8.40 22.25
N ARG A 150 11.67 -8.08 23.30
CA ARG A 150 12.17 -7.56 24.59
C ARG A 150 12.43 -8.63 25.65
N GLY A 151 12.23 -9.92 25.34
CA GLY A 151 12.62 -11.04 26.21
C GLY A 151 11.61 -11.46 27.29
N GLY A 152 10.36 -11.00 27.24
CA GLY A 152 9.31 -11.42 28.17
C GLY A 152 8.82 -12.87 27.96
N SER A 153 8.18 -13.47 28.96
CA SER A 153 7.61 -14.81 28.81
C SER A 153 6.45 -14.79 27.78
N VAL A 154 6.31 -15.82 26.93
CA VAL A 154 5.23 -15.83 25.91
C VAL A 154 3.84 -15.73 26.52
N THR A 155 3.66 -16.29 27.71
CA THR A 155 2.40 -16.23 28.43
C THR A 155 2.06 -14.78 28.82
N GLU A 156 3.07 -13.99 29.21
CA GLU A 156 2.97 -12.58 29.58
C GLU A 156 2.82 -11.67 28.34
N ALA A 157 3.60 -11.93 27.28
CA ALA A 157 3.47 -11.21 26.01
C ALA A 157 2.12 -11.46 25.32
N LEU A 158 1.53 -12.66 25.46
CA LEU A 158 0.18 -12.97 24.99
C LEU A 158 -0.89 -12.23 25.82
N TYR A 159 -0.67 -12.10 27.13
CA TYR A 159 -1.58 -11.40 28.03
C TYR A 159 -1.58 -9.89 27.77
N GLU A 160 -0.40 -9.27 27.66
CA GLU A 160 -0.21 -7.83 27.37
C GLU A 160 -0.56 -7.41 25.93
N ALA A 161 -0.53 -8.37 24.99
CA ALA A 161 -1.06 -8.20 23.64
C ALA A 161 -2.59 -8.48 23.57
N GLY A 162 -3.25 -8.78 24.69
CA GLY A 162 -4.70 -8.90 24.77
C GLY A 162 -5.30 -10.22 24.24
N PHE A 163 -4.55 -11.33 24.28
CA PHE A 163 -5.03 -12.67 23.94
C PHE A 163 -5.46 -13.44 25.20
N ASN A 164 -6.71 -13.29 25.62
CA ASN A 164 -7.26 -13.89 26.86
C ASN A 164 -7.50 -15.41 26.83
N ALA A 165 -7.18 -16.12 25.73
CA ALA A 165 -7.35 -17.57 25.67
C ALA A 165 -6.21 -18.22 24.88
N SER A 166 -5.31 -18.87 25.61
CA SER A 166 -4.14 -19.58 25.11
C SER A 166 -4.47 -20.66 24.07
N SER A 167 -5.67 -21.23 24.07
CA SER A 167 -6.05 -22.35 23.19
C SER A 167 -6.36 -21.96 21.73
N ARG A 168 -6.95 -20.78 21.47
CA ARG A 168 -7.33 -20.36 20.10
C ARG A 168 -6.19 -19.75 19.27
N PHE A 169 -5.07 -19.42 19.92
CA PHE A 169 -3.89 -18.87 19.25
C PHE A 169 -3.00 -19.97 18.65
N TYR A 170 -2.89 -21.13 19.30
CA TYR A 170 -2.10 -22.25 18.75
C TYR A 170 -2.71 -22.81 17.46
N GLU A 171 -4.03 -22.75 17.28
CA GLU A 171 -4.69 -23.20 16.04
C GLU A 171 -4.58 -22.23 14.85
N SER A 172 -4.29 -20.94 15.08
CA SER A 172 -4.28 -19.90 14.03
C SER A 172 -2.93 -19.20 13.83
N SER A 173 -1.90 -19.61 14.58
CA SER A 173 -0.59 -18.94 14.63
C SER A 173 0.21 -19.07 13.34
N ASN A 174 0.10 -20.17 12.60
CA ASN A 174 0.80 -20.33 11.30
C ASN A 174 0.28 -19.37 10.23
N ASP A 175 -1.04 -19.14 10.17
CA ASP A 175 -1.68 -18.29 9.14
C ASP A 175 -1.52 -16.78 9.40
N VAL A 176 -1.29 -16.39 10.66
CA VAL A 176 -1.16 -14.98 11.07
C VAL A 176 0.32 -14.55 11.18
N LEU A 177 1.25 -15.47 11.48
CA LEU A 177 2.66 -15.16 11.67
C LEU A 177 3.57 -15.61 10.53
N GLY A 178 3.15 -16.52 9.65
CA GLY A 178 3.98 -17.08 8.58
C GLY A 178 5.12 -17.99 9.07
N MET A 179 5.20 -18.26 10.38
CA MET A 179 6.17 -19.15 11.03
C MET A 179 5.62 -19.68 12.37
N LYS A 180 6.21 -20.74 12.92
CA LYS A 180 5.84 -21.26 14.24
C LYS A 180 6.23 -20.26 15.34
N PRO A 181 5.41 -20.04 16.39
CA PRO A 181 5.73 -19.13 17.49
C PRO A 181 7.04 -19.40 18.24
N SER A 182 7.52 -20.65 18.22
CA SER A 182 8.84 -21.05 18.73
C SER A 182 10.00 -20.39 17.97
N ASP A 183 9.85 -20.32 16.65
CA ASP A 183 10.88 -19.83 15.72
C ASP A 183 10.89 -18.29 15.72
N TYR A 184 9.74 -17.69 16.04
CA TYR A 184 9.62 -16.25 16.31
C TYR A 184 10.19 -15.86 17.68
N ARG A 185 9.96 -16.65 18.74
CA ARG A 185 10.52 -16.44 20.10
C ARG A 185 12.05 -16.48 20.10
N ALA A 186 12.64 -17.24 19.17
CA ALA A 186 14.08 -17.27 18.97
C ALA A 186 14.62 -15.93 18.39
N GLY A 187 13.81 -15.10 17.74
CA GLY A 187 14.27 -13.86 17.08
C GLY A 187 15.25 -14.09 15.91
N GLY A 188 15.36 -15.32 15.43
CA GLY A 188 16.48 -15.77 14.60
C GLY A 188 17.59 -16.50 15.36
N ALA A 189 17.43 -16.77 16.66
CA ALA A 189 18.31 -17.70 17.36
C ALA A 189 18.24 -19.07 16.67
N ASN A 190 19.38 -19.51 16.16
CA ASN A 190 19.60 -20.61 15.21
C ASN A 190 19.40 -20.29 13.72
N THR A 191 19.49 -19.03 13.28
CA THR A 191 19.69 -18.70 11.87
C THR A 191 21.07 -18.10 11.68
N ASP A 192 22.00 -18.90 11.16
CA ASP A 192 23.25 -18.39 10.63
C ASP A 192 22.96 -17.56 9.37
N ILE A 193 23.34 -16.29 9.40
CA ILE A 193 23.25 -15.41 8.25
C ILE A 193 24.67 -15.08 7.80
N ARG A 194 25.02 -15.61 6.62
CA ARG A 194 26.26 -15.23 5.97
C ARG A 194 26.05 -13.91 5.24
N PHE A 195 26.92 -12.94 5.46
CA PHE A 195 26.83 -11.66 4.78
C PHE A 195 28.21 -11.14 4.37
N ALA A 196 28.21 -10.28 3.36
CA ALA A 196 29.37 -9.47 3.04
C ALA A 196 28.94 -8.20 2.32
N ILE A 197 29.86 -7.26 2.28
CA ILE A 197 29.68 -5.96 1.66
C ILE A 197 30.66 -5.86 0.48
N GLY A 198 30.15 -5.44 -0.67
CA GLY A 198 30.90 -5.18 -1.88
C GLY A 198 30.64 -3.78 -2.42
N GLN A 199 31.08 -3.55 -3.65
CA GLN A 199 30.84 -2.32 -4.40
C GLN A 199 30.22 -2.64 -5.76
N CYS A 200 29.33 -1.77 -6.21
CA CYS A 200 28.73 -1.81 -7.54
C CYS A 200 28.56 -0.38 -8.08
N SER A 201 28.10 -0.24 -9.32
CA SER A 201 27.81 1.06 -9.95
C SER A 201 26.83 1.95 -9.17
N LEU A 202 25.99 1.34 -8.32
CA LEU A 202 25.01 2.03 -7.47
C LEU A 202 25.54 2.34 -6.06
N GLY A 203 26.83 2.13 -5.80
CA GLY A 203 27.48 2.33 -4.49
C GLY A 203 27.76 1.04 -3.74
N ALA A 204 27.80 1.13 -2.41
CA ALA A 204 27.97 -0.01 -1.54
C ALA A 204 26.77 -0.96 -1.64
N ILE A 205 27.06 -2.25 -1.66
CA ILE A 205 26.07 -3.32 -1.70
C ILE A 205 26.31 -4.30 -0.56
N LEU A 206 25.28 -4.62 0.18
CA LEU A 206 25.30 -5.71 1.17
C LEU A 206 24.45 -6.86 0.65
N VAL A 207 24.99 -8.07 0.67
CA VAL A 207 24.26 -9.31 0.38
C VAL A 207 24.29 -10.19 1.61
N ALA A 208 23.12 -10.72 2.00
CA ALA A 208 22.97 -11.65 3.10
C ALA A 208 22.19 -12.89 2.68
N GLN A 209 22.61 -14.05 3.17
CA GLN A 209 22.05 -15.36 2.86
C GLN A 209 21.80 -16.15 4.14
N SER A 210 20.60 -16.73 4.23
CA SER A 210 20.22 -17.75 5.20
C SER A 210 20.40 -19.15 4.59
N ASP A 211 20.15 -20.18 5.39
CA ASP A 211 20.01 -21.57 4.94
C ASP A 211 18.97 -21.78 3.82
N ARG A 212 17.98 -20.89 3.70
CA ARG A 212 16.92 -20.96 2.70
C ARG A 212 17.22 -20.21 1.40
N GLY A 213 18.21 -19.32 1.39
CA GLY A 213 18.54 -18.50 0.22
C GLY A 213 18.93 -17.06 0.57
N VAL A 214 19.04 -16.20 -0.45
CA VAL A 214 19.35 -14.78 -0.27
C VAL A 214 18.19 -14.09 0.45
N CYS A 215 18.46 -13.57 1.64
CA CYS A 215 17.45 -12.94 2.51
C CYS A 215 17.54 -11.42 2.52
N ALA A 216 18.67 -10.84 2.12
CA ALA A 216 18.80 -9.39 1.91
C ALA A 216 19.78 -9.05 0.77
N ILE A 217 19.41 -8.03 -0.01
CA ILE A 217 20.27 -7.29 -0.94
C ILE A 217 19.97 -5.81 -0.70
N LEU A 218 20.92 -5.09 -0.10
CA LEU A 218 20.76 -3.68 0.28
C LEU A 218 21.76 -2.82 -0.50
N LEU A 219 21.34 -1.61 -0.87
CA LEU A 219 22.16 -0.64 -1.61
C LEU A 219 22.29 0.65 -0.82
N GLY A 220 23.46 1.28 -0.81
CA GLY A 220 23.67 2.54 -0.11
C GLY A 220 25.04 3.13 -0.41
N ASP A 221 25.33 4.25 0.25
CA ASP A 221 26.63 4.93 0.12
C ASP A 221 27.55 4.59 1.30
N ASP A 222 26.98 4.25 2.44
CA ASP A 222 27.68 3.93 3.69
C ASP A 222 27.57 2.43 4.03
N PRO A 223 28.67 1.66 3.94
CA PRO A 223 28.74 0.26 4.35
C PRO A 223 28.26 -0.01 5.78
N ASP A 224 28.58 0.87 6.73
CA ASP A 224 28.26 0.66 8.14
C ASP A 224 26.76 0.82 8.38
N ALA A 225 26.12 1.76 7.69
CA ALA A 225 24.67 1.91 7.69
C ALA A 225 23.95 0.66 7.12
N LEU A 226 24.52 0.02 6.09
CA LEU A 226 23.96 -1.22 5.52
C LEU A 226 24.09 -2.39 6.50
N ALA A 227 25.25 -2.53 7.15
CA ALA A 227 25.45 -3.55 8.18
C ALA A 227 24.47 -3.36 9.35
N LYS A 228 24.23 -2.11 9.76
CA LYS A 228 23.25 -1.79 10.80
C LYS A 228 21.81 -2.12 10.39
N ASP A 229 21.38 -1.79 9.16
CA ASP A 229 20.03 -2.16 8.67
C ASP A 229 19.85 -3.69 8.64
N LEU A 230 20.91 -4.46 8.32
CA LEU A 230 20.88 -5.91 8.41
C LEU A 230 20.73 -6.40 9.86
N GLN A 231 21.50 -5.83 10.80
CA GLN A 231 21.42 -6.18 12.22
C GLN A 231 20.06 -5.84 12.82
N ASP A 232 19.49 -4.67 12.51
CA ASP A 232 18.17 -4.25 12.97
C ASP A 232 17.06 -5.18 12.44
N LYS A 233 17.24 -5.74 11.23
CA LYS A 233 16.32 -6.73 10.65
C LYS A 233 16.45 -8.11 11.27
N PHE A 234 17.66 -8.51 11.65
CA PHE A 234 17.97 -9.84 12.16
C PHE A 234 18.72 -9.76 13.51
N PRO A 235 18.08 -9.21 14.56
CA PRO A 235 18.77 -8.85 15.80
C PRO A 235 19.29 -10.04 16.62
N GLN A 236 18.79 -11.27 16.37
CA GLN A 236 19.28 -12.49 17.04
C GLN A 236 19.96 -13.47 16.06
N ALA A 237 20.27 -13.04 14.83
CA ALA A 237 21.01 -13.89 13.90
C ALA A 237 22.49 -13.95 14.27
N HIS A 238 23.11 -15.10 14.01
CA HIS A 238 24.55 -15.23 14.09
C HIS A 238 25.16 -14.86 12.74
N PHE A 239 25.88 -13.73 12.71
CA PHE A 239 26.44 -13.20 11.47
C PHE A 239 27.80 -13.82 11.18
N ILE A 240 27.89 -14.50 10.03
CA ILE A 240 29.10 -15.15 9.56
C ILE A 240 29.66 -14.35 8.38
N GLY A 241 30.97 -14.12 8.38
CA GLY A 241 31.66 -13.51 7.24
C GLY A 241 31.59 -14.38 5.99
N GLY A 242 31.69 -13.75 4.82
CA GLY A 242 31.77 -14.44 3.54
C GLY A 242 32.97 -15.38 3.45
N ASP A 243 32.76 -16.57 2.88
CA ASP A 243 33.83 -17.44 2.39
C ASP A 243 33.95 -17.32 0.86
N ALA A 244 34.95 -17.98 0.26
CA ALA A 244 35.19 -17.90 -1.19
C ALA A 244 33.98 -18.33 -2.05
N ALA A 245 33.15 -19.27 -1.56
CA ALA A 245 31.93 -19.68 -2.26
C ALA A 245 30.86 -18.58 -2.19
N PHE A 246 30.77 -17.89 -1.06
CA PHE A 246 29.88 -16.76 -0.88
C PHE A 246 30.31 -15.52 -1.67
N GLU A 247 31.62 -15.29 -1.84
CA GLU A 247 32.15 -14.24 -2.72
C GLU A 247 31.71 -14.44 -4.18
N GLN A 248 31.65 -15.69 -4.67
CA GLN A 248 31.10 -15.99 -5.99
C GLN A 248 29.61 -15.66 -6.09
N LEU A 249 28.84 -15.90 -5.01
CA LEU A 249 27.42 -15.50 -4.95
C LEU A 249 27.29 -13.97 -5.02
N ILE A 250 28.11 -13.23 -4.28
CA ILE A 250 28.12 -11.77 -4.33
C ILE A 250 28.45 -11.28 -5.73
N ALA A 251 29.46 -11.86 -6.38
CA ALA A 251 29.82 -11.51 -7.75
C ALA A 251 28.65 -11.72 -8.73
N LYS A 252 27.87 -12.80 -8.57
CA LYS A 252 26.64 -13.02 -9.35
C LYS A 252 25.58 -11.95 -9.08
N VAL A 253 25.36 -11.59 -7.81
CA VAL A 253 24.39 -10.55 -7.44
C VAL A 253 24.82 -9.18 -7.98
N VAL A 254 26.10 -8.83 -7.87
CA VAL A 254 26.67 -7.60 -8.45
C VAL A 254 26.51 -7.61 -9.97
N GLY A 255 26.90 -8.69 -10.65
CA GLY A 255 26.73 -8.83 -12.10
C GLY A 255 25.27 -8.68 -12.54
N PHE A 256 24.32 -9.21 -11.77
CA PHE A 256 22.89 -9.02 -12.01
C PHE A 256 22.43 -7.57 -11.80
N ILE A 257 22.99 -6.83 -10.85
CA ILE A 257 22.68 -5.39 -10.66
C ILE A 257 23.26 -4.54 -11.80
N GLU A 258 24.42 -4.92 -12.31
CA GLU A 258 25.04 -4.29 -13.49
C GLU A 258 24.31 -4.62 -14.79
N ALA A 259 23.67 -5.79 -14.87
CA ALA A 259 22.90 -6.23 -16.04
C ALA A 259 21.62 -7.00 -15.63
N PRO A 260 20.53 -6.29 -15.24
CA PRO A 260 19.30 -6.91 -14.75
C PRO A 260 18.62 -7.87 -15.76
N ALA A 261 18.91 -7.69 -17.06
CA ALA A 261 18.40 -8.55 -18.13
C ALA A 261 18.92 -10.00 -18.07
N ILE A 262 20.06 -10.25 -17.43
CA ILE A 262 20.62 -11.61 -17.26
C ILE A 262 19.72 -12.45 -16.35
N GLY A 263 18.93 -11.82 -15.48
CA GLY A 263 18.14 -12.49 -14.46
C GLY A 263 19.00 -12.96 -13.29
N LEU A 264 18.34 -13.31 -12.18
CA LEU A 264 18.99 -13.84 -10.99
C LEU A 264 18.45 -15.24 -10.68
N ASP A 265 19.22 -16.25 -11.04
CA ASP A 265 18.92 -17.65 -10.72
C ASP A 265 19.52 -18.04 -9.37
N LEU A 266 18.93 -17.49 -8.29
CA LEU A 266 19.27 -17.82 -6.91
C LEU A 266 18.00 -18.01 -6.08
N PRO A 267 18.00 -18.94 -5.10
CA PRO A 267 16.90 -19.06 -4.15
C PRO A 267 16.79 -17.79 -3.31
N LEU A 268 15.58 -17.23 -3.22
CA LEU A 268 15.27 -16.04 -2.41
C LEU A 268 14.49 -16.45 -1.17
N ASP A 269 14.96 -16.01 0.00
CA ASP A 269 14.28 -16.19 1.28
C ASP A 269 13.37 -14.98 1.54
N LEU A 270 12.14 -15.05 1.03
CA LEU A 270 11.13 -14.00 1.21
C LEU A 270 10.58 -14.04 2.64
N ARG A 271 10.83 -12.98 3.41
CA ARG A 271 10.32 -12.83 4.78
C ARG A 271 9.39 -11.63 4.87
N GLY A 272 8.09 -11.85 4.72
CA GLY A 272 7.08 -10.80 4.76
C GLY A 272 5.72 -11.29 5.24
N THR A 273 4.76 -10.37 5.34
CA THR A 273 3.34 -10.74 5.48
C THR A 273 2.83 -11.37 4.19
N ALA A 274 1.79 -12.19 4.27
CA ALA A 274 1.14 -12.76 3.08
C ALA A 274 0.74 -11.70 2.03
N PHE A 275 0.40 -10.48 2.45
CA PHE A 275 0.14 -9.38 1.52
C PHE A 275 1.43 -8.91 0.82
N GLN A 276 2.52 -8.73 1.57
CA GLN A 276 3.81 -8.33 1.01
C GLN A 276 4.36 -9.39 0.04
N GLU A 277 4.30 -10.67 0.40
CA GLU A 277 4.73 -11.76 -0.48
C GLU A 277 3.97 -11.77 -1.81
N ARG A 278 2.64 -11.58 -1.77
CA ARG A 278 1.81 -11.47 -2.99
C ARG A 278 2.20 -10.26 -3.84
N VAL A 279 2.48 -9.12 -3.21
CA VAL A 279 2.99 -7.94 -3.92
C VAL A 279 4.33 -8.27 -4.57
N TRP A 280 5.30 -8.77 -3.81
CA TRP A 280 6.64 -9.08 -4.31
C TRP A 280 6.63 -10.12 -5.42
N GLN A 281 5.74 -11.12 -5.35
CA GLN A 281 5.55 -12.07 -6.44
C GLN A 281 4.99 -11.39 -7.70
N ALA A 282 4.05 -10.46 -7.56
CA ALA A 282 3.57 -9.66 -8.69
C ALA A 282 4.68 -8.77 -9.27
N LEU A 283 5.56 -8.20 -8.43
CA LEU A 283 6.71 -7.41 -8.90
C LEU A 283 7.65 -8.23 -9.76
N ARG A 284 7.95 -9.47 -9.36
CA ARG A 284 8.83 -10.37 -10.12
C ARG A 284 8.28 -10.71 -11.52
N ASN A 285 6.97 -10.59 -11.73
CA ASN A 285 6.35 -10.82 -13.02
C ASN A 285 6.43 -9.61 -13.96
N ILE A 286 6.90 -8.44 -13.50
CA ILE A 286 7.10 -7.27 -14.37
C ILE A 286 8.34 -7.53 -15.24
N PRO A 287 8.22 -7.53 -16.58
CA PRO A 287 9.36 -7.75 -17.46
C PRO A 287 10.44 -6.68 -17.31
N VAL A 288 11.69 -7.04 -17.63
CA VAL A 288 12.81 -6.09 -17.73
C VAL A 288 12.47 -5.03 -18.78
N GLY A 289 12.79 -3.77 -18.49
CA GLY A 289 12.51 -2.64 -19.39
C GLY A 289 11.05 -2.18 -19.41
N SER A 290 10.19 -2.81 -18.61
CA SER A 290 8.78 -2.43 -18.45
C SER A 290 8.51 -1.87 -17.06
N THR A 291 7.55 -0.95 -16.97
CA THR A 291 7.11 -0.37 -15.71
C THR A 291 5.64 -0.65 -15.45
N ALA A 292 5.26 -0.71 -14.17
CA ALA A 292 3.86 -0.80 -13.75
C ALA A 292 3.57 0.26 -12.68
N SER A 293 2.33 0.70 -12.58
CA SER A 293 1.87 1.61 -11.53
C SER A 293 1.46 0.85 -10.27
N TYR A 294 1.47 1.52 -9.12
CA TYR A 294 0.94 0.95 -7.88
C TYR A 294 -0.52 0.47 -8.00
N ALA A 295 -1.31 1.11 -8.86
CA ALA A 295 -2.69 0.72 -9.13
C ALA A 295 -2.78 -0.58 -9.93
N GLU A 296 -1.93 -0.74 -10.95
CA GLU A 296 -1.86 -1.96 -11.75
C GLU A 296 -1.41 -3.15 -10.91
N ILE A 297 -0.39 -2.98 -10.05
CA ILE A 297 0.02 -4.04 -9.11
C ILE A 297 -1.12 -4.39 -8.15
N ALA A 298 -1.83 -3.40 -7.61
CA ALA A 298 -2.99 -3.62 -6.76
C ALA A 298 -4.10 -4.42 -7.48
N GLN A 299 -4.29 -4.19 -8.79
CA GLN A 299 -5.21 -4.95 -9.62
C GLN A 299 -4.72 -6.38 -9.87
N MET A 300 -3.44 -6.59 -10.19
CA MET A 300 -2.83 -7.92 -10.40
C MET A 300 -2.99 -8.82 -9.18
N ILE A 301 -2.88 -8.27 -7.97
CA ILE A 301 -3.07 -9.03 -6.73
C ILE A 301 -4.56 -9.10 -6.29
N GLY A 302 -5.52 -8.70 -7.12
CA GLY A 302 -6.95 -8.76 -6.80
C GLY A 302 -7.38 -7.83 -5.65
N ALA A 303 -6.62 -6.76 -5.37
CA ALA A 303 -6.88 -5.78 -4.32
C ALA A 303 -6.85 -4.34 -4.88
N PRO A 304 -7.72 -3.97 -5.84
CA PRO A 304 -7.60 -2.73 -6.64
C PRO A 304 -7.67 -1.42 -5.84
N LYS A 305 -8.18 -1.45 -4.60
CA LYS A 305 -8.25 -0.28 -3.71
C LYS A 305 -7.01 -0.12 -2.82
N SER A 306 -6.06 -1.03 -2.90
CA SER A 306 -4.94 -1.15 -1.94
C SER A 306 -3.63 -0.54 -2.44
N PHE A 307 -3.68 0.45 -3.35
CA PHE A 307 -2.48 1.06 -3.95
C PHE A 307 -1.48 1.63 -2.92
N ARG A 308 -1.96 2.20 -1.79
CA ARG A 308 -1.07 2.66 -0.71
C ARG A 308 -0.38 1.51 0.02
N ALA A 309 -1.10 0.42 0.27
CA ALA A 309 -0.54 -0.76 0.92
C ALA A 309 0.50 -1.45 0.01
N VAL A 310 0.26 -1.45 -1.30
CA VAL A 310 1.26 -1.89 -2.30
C VAL A 310 2.51 -1.02 -2.25
N ALA A 311 2.37 0.31 -2.17
CA ALA A 311 3.52 1.21 -2.03
C ALA A 311 4.34 0.93 -0.76
N GLN A 312 3.67 0.68 0.37
CA GLN A 312 4.34 0.28 1.61
C GLN A 312 5.04 -1.08 1.48
N ALA A 313 4.41 -2.06 0.83
CA ALA A 313 5.03 -3.35 0.56
C ALA A 313 6.28 -3.23 -0.36
N CYS A 314 6.26 -2.30 -1.32
CA CYS A 314 7.43 -1.99 -2.15
C CYS A 314 8.57 -1.37 -1.31
N GLY A 315 8.25 -0.50 -0.34
CA GLY A 315 9.23 0.09 0.57
C GLY A 315 9.80 -0.89 1.62
N ALA A 316 9.02 -1.92 1.96
CA ALA A 316 9.45 -3.01 2.85
C ALA A 316 10.35 -4.04 2.17
N ASN A 317 10.55 -3.94 0.83
CA ASN A 317 11.42 -4.84 0.09
C ASN A 317 12.86 -4.79 0.65
N SER A 318 13.43 -5.97 0.93
CA SER A 318 14.81 -6.12 1.42
C SER A 318 15.73 -6.78 0.39
N LEU A 319 15.23 -7.08 -0.80
CA LEU A 319 15.94 -7.75 -1.89
C LEU A 319 15.97 -6.80 -3.10
N ALA A 320 16.84 -5.80 -3.06
CA ALA A 320 17.01 -4.81 -4.12
C ALA A 320 17.27 -5.50 -5.46
N VAL A 321 16.61 -5.01 -6.51
CA VAL A 321 16.68 -5.48 -7.92
C VAL A 321 16.14 -6.92 -8.12
N ALA A 322 16.46 -7.86 -7.24
CA ALA A 322 15.96 -9.24 -7.28
C ALA A 322 14.43 -9.31 -7.11
N ILE A 323 13.88 -8.44 -6.25
CA ILE A 323 12.47 -8.05 -6.30
C ILE A 323 12.43 -6.66 -6.92
N PRO A 324 11.97 -6.51 -8.18
CA PRO A 324 12.19 -5.31 -8.98
C PRO A 324 11.20 -4.19 -8.64
N CYS A 325 11.21 -3.70 -7.39
CA CYS A 325 10.35 -2.61 -6.95
C CYS A 325 10.71 -1.25 -7.57
N HIS A 326 11.88 -1.12 -8.21
CA HIS A 326 12.25 0.04 -9.03
C HIS A 326 11.40 0.17 -10.29
N ARG A 327 10.84 -0.94 -10.81
CA ARG A 327 9.91 -0.94 -11.96
C ARG A 327 8.52 -0.40 -11.63
N VAL A 328 8.22 -0.15 -10.35
CA VAL A 328 6.93 0.39 -9.94
C VAL A 328 6.98 1.91 -9.89
N VAL A 329 6.17 2.58 -10.68
CA VAL A 329 6.12 4.04 -10.78
C VAL A 329 4.76 4.59 -10.35
N ARG A 330 4.64 5.91 -10.20
CA ARG A 330 3.35 6.55 -9.99
C ARG A 330 2.54 6.52 -11.29
N SER A 331 1.23 6.66 -11.20
CA SER A 331 0.33 6.70 -12.37
C SER A 331 0.57 7.90 -13.30
N ASP A 332 1.23 8.95 -12.83
CA ASP A 332 1.65 10.11 -13.63
C ASP A 332 3.04 9.91 -14.30
N GLY A 333 3.62 8.70 -14.18
CA GLY A 333 4.94 8.38 -14.72
C GLY A 333 6.11 8.92 -13.88
N ASN A 334 5.85 9.74 -12.86
CA ASN A 334 6.91 10.32 -12.05
C ASN A 334 7.57 9.28 -11.16
N LEU A 335 8.90 9.37 -11.06
CA LEU A 335 9.68 8.60 -10.11
C LEU A 335 9.52 9.18 -8.72
N SER A 336 8.83 8.44 -7.86
CA SER A 336 8.80 8.69 -6.43
C SER A 336 8.98 7.39 -5.68
N GLY A 337 9.48 7.47 -4.45
CA GLY A 337 9.53 6.32 -3.55
C GLY A 337 10.47 5.23 -4.05
N TYR A 338 11.61 5.10 -3.38
CA TYR A 338 12.48 3.95 -3.49
C TYR A 338 13.25 3.82 -2.19
N ARG A 339 13.29 2.62 -1.61
CA ARG A 339 13.96 2.39 -0.32
C ARG A 339 15.41 2.87 -0.33
N TRP A 340 16.09 2.71 -1.47
CA TRP A 340 17.51 3.03 -1.63
C TRP A 340 17.77 4.34 -2.39
N GLY A 341 16.74 5.18 -2.57
CA GLY A 341 16.86 6.52 -3.17
C GLY A 341 16.41 6.62 -4.64
N VAL A 342 15.75 7.71 -5.00
CA VAL A 342 15.14 7.90 -6.33
C VAL A 342 16.18 7.91 -7.46
N GLU A 343 17.40 8.35 -7.18
CA GLU A 343 18.51 8.36 -8.15
C GLU A 343 18.88 6.95 -8.63
N ARG A 344 19.07 6.00 -7.70
CA ARG A 344 19.34 4.60 -8.03
C ARG A 344 18.20 3.97 -8.83
N LYS A 345 16.95 4.32 -8.49
CA LYS A 345 15.78 3.87 -9.24
C LYS A 345 15.81 4.35 -10.69
N ARG A 346 16.21 5.61 -10.94
CA ARG A 346 16.35 6.15 -12.30
C ARG A 346 17.43 5.39 -13.07
N GLN A 347 18.63 5.26 -12.49
CA GLN A 347 19.75 4.56 -13.14
C GLN A 347 19.41 3.11 -13.52
N LEU A 348 18.69 2.39 -12.65
CA LEU A 348 18.23 1.03 -12.95
C LEU A 348 17.23 1.00 -14.11
N LEU A 349 16.29 1.93 -14.17
CA LEU A 349 15.33 2.02 -15.28
C LEU A 349 16.03 2.36 -16.60
N ASP A 350 16.97 3.32 -16.58
CA ASP A 350 17.74 3.71 -17.76
C ASP A 350 18.59 2.53 -18.27
N ARG A 351 19.17 1.75 -17.37
CA ARG A 351 19.95 0.55 -17.69
C ARG A 351 19.09 -0.56 -18.29
N GLU A 352 17.85 -0.72 -17.83
CA GLU A 352 16.91 -1.72 -18.38
C GLU A 352 16.27 -1.28 -19.70
N ALA A 353 16.38 -0.01 -20.08
CA ALA A 353 15.85 0.54 -21.32
C ALA A 353 16.84 0.45 -22.51
N GLN A 354 18.07 -0.01 -22.27
CA GLN A 354 19.14 -0.20 -23.27
C GLN A 354 19.09 -1.61 -23.86
#